data_AF-A0A7V8VYD7-F1
#
_entry.id   AF-A0A7V8VYD7-F1
#
_cell.length_a   1.000
_cell.length_b   1.000
_cell.length_c   1.000
_cell.angle_alpha   90.00
_cell.angle_beta   90.00
_cell.angle_gamma   90.00
#
_symmetry.space_group_name_H-M   'P 1'
#
loop_
_entity.id
_entity.type
_entity.pdbx_description
1 polymer ?
#
loop_
_entity_poly.entity_id
_entity_poly.type
_entity_poly.pdbx_seq_one_letter_code
_entity_poly.pdbx_strand_id
1 'polypeptide(L)'
;MLTTYRDRIAHVHLKDWNGTFDRDEAGKEIDRSGYVNYEPVGNGVLPMPEIVTILKGTGADVWVNVELDGTSNAPRPPREAAAMSRS
;
A
#
# COMPACT_ATOMS: atom_id res chain seq x y z
N MET A 1 7.43 15.61 5.75
CA MET A 1 8.45 14.73 5.16
C MET A 1 8.23 14.52 3.67
N LEU A 2 7.05 14.07 3.22
CA LEU A 2 6.69 13.97 1.79
C LEU A 2 6.70 15.31 1.04
N THR A 3 6.23 16.38 1.68
CA THR A 3 6.20 17.74 1.09
C THR A 3 7.59 18.31 0.79
N THR A 4 8.63 17.89 1.51
CA THR A 4 10.00 18.39 1.38
C THR A 4 10.70 17.89 0.11
N TYR A 5 10.39 16.67 -0.32
CA TYR A 5 11.03 16.02 -1.47
C TYR A 5 10.10 15.83 -2.65
N ARG A 6 8.94 16.51 -2.63
CA ARG A 6 7.86 16.33 -3.59
C ARG A 6 8.31 16.40 -5.05
N ASP A 7 9.20 17.33 -5.39
CA ASP A 7 9.66 17.57 -6.76
C ASP A 7 10.63 16.47 -7.26
N ARG A 8 10.98 15.50 -6.39
CA ARG A 8 11.84 14.35 -6.71
C ARG A 8 11.07 13.03 -6.77
N ILE A 9 9.76 13.05 -6.49
CA ILE A 9 8.93 11.83 -6.50
C ILE A 9 8.54 11.54 -7.95
N ALA A 10 9.06 10.47 -8.52
CA ALA A 10 8.73 10.05 -9.89
C ALA A 10 7.75 8.86 -9.93
N HIS A 11 7.79 7.99 -8.93
CA HIS A 11 7.02 6.76 -8.87
C HIS A 11 6.68 6.45 -7.41
N VAL A 12 5.42 6.07 -7.16
CA VAL A 12 4.92 5.63 -5.86
C VAL A 12 4.34 4.22 -5.99
N HIS A 13 4.78 3.34 -5.09
CA HIS A 13 4.12 2.07 -4.84
C HIS A 13 3.09 2.31 -3.72
N LEU A 14 1.83 2.07 -4.00
CA LEU A 14 0.72 2.33 -3.09
C LEU A 14 0.17 1.01 -2.55
N LYS A 15 0.21 0.87 -1.23
CA LYS A 15 -0.23 -0.30 -0.43
C LYS A 15 -0.96 0.21 0.80
N ASP A 16 -1.91 -0.56 1.33
CA ASP A 16 -2.48 -0.31 2.66
C ASP A 16 -1.85 -1.21 3.72
N TRP A 17 -2.18 -0.96 4.98
CA TRP A 17 -1.65 -1.70 6.11
C TRP A 17 -2.75 -2.01 7.12
N ASN A 18 -2.76 -3.22 7.68
CA ASN A 18 -3.83 -3.66 8.58
C ASN A 18 -3.78 -3.07 10.01
N GLY A 19 -2.75 -2.28 10.34
CA GLY A 19 -2.65 -1.61 11.64
C GLY A 19 -1.97 -2.41 12.74
N THR A 20 -1.56 -3.66 12.49
CA THR A 20 -1.07 -4.57 13.53
C THR A 20 0.44 -4.67 13.54
N PHE A 21 1.01 -4.62 14.75
CA PHE A 21 2.45 -4.72 15.01
C PHE A 21 2.76 -5.74 16.12
N ASP A 22 1.80 -6.64 16.38
CA ASP A 22 1.91 -7.67 17.40
C ASP A 22 3.11 -8.59 17.13
N ARG A 23 3.67 -9.15 18.20
CA ARG A 23 4.83 -10.05 18.12
C ARG A 23 4.54 -11.36 18.83
N ASP A 24 5.11 -12.44 18.30
CA ASP A 24 5.07 -13.76 18.94
C ASP A 24 6.03 -13.84 20.13
N GLU A 25 6.05 -15.00 20.81
CA GLU A 25 6.92 -15.25 21.97
C GLU A 25 8.42 -15.15 21.65
N ALA A 26 8.80 -15.31 20.38
CA ALA A 26 10.16 -15.15 19.89
C ALA A 26 10.49 -13.71 19.46
N GLY A 27 9.53 -12.78 19.58
CA GLY A 27 9.69 -11.38 19.23
C GLY A 27 9.57 -11.08 17.73
N LYS A 28 9.12 -12.05 16.92
CA LYS A 28 8.86 -11.87 15.49
C LYS A 28 7.48 -11.25 15.29
N GLU A 29 7.37 -10.30 14.36
CA GLU A 29 6.09 -9.70 13.99
C GLU A 29 5.12 -10.77 13.45
N ILE A 30 3.89 -10.72 13.94
CA ILE A 30 2.79 -11.57 13.51
C ILE A 30 2.18 -10.93 12.26
N ASP A 31 2.34 -11.63 11.14
CA ASP A 31 1.76 -11.25 9.86
C ASP A 31 0.36 -11.87 9.72
N ARG A 32 -0.66 -11.01 9.67
CA ARG A 32 -2.07 -11.39 9.57
C ARG A 32 -2.61 -11.36 8.13
N SER A 33 -1.89 -10.76 7.18
CA SER A 33 -2.30 -10.72 5.77
C SER A 33 -1.64 -11.81 4.92
N GLY A 34 -0.61 -12.46 5.47
CA GLY A 34 0.24 -13.40 4.76
C GLY A 34 1.33 -12.71 3.95
N TYR A 35 1.42 -11.38 4.04
CA TYR A 35 2.57 -10.62 3.58
C TYR A 35 2.75 -9.29 4.32
N VAL A 36 3.56 -9.32 5.38
CA VAL A 36 4.02 -8.15 6.14
C VAL A 36 2.87 -7.20 6.54
N ASN A 37 1.71 -7.75 6.88
CA ASN A 37 0.54 -6.98 7.28
C ASN A 37 0.01 -5.98 6.22
N TYR A 38 0.43 -6.11 4.95
CA TYR A 38 -0.08 -5.30 3.85
C TYR A 38 -1.47 -5.73 3.41
N GLU A 39 -2.28 -4.74 3.05
CA GLU A 39 -3.65 -4.91 2.58
C GLU A 39 -3.85 -4.19 1.24
N PRO A 40 -4.82 -4.61 0.43
CA PRO A 40 -5.25 -3.82 -0.72
C PRO A 40 -5.65 -2.40 -0.31
N VAL A 41 -5.33 -1.42 -1.16
CA VAL A 41 -5.69 0.00 -0.94
C VAL A 41 -7.18 0.14 -0.60
N GLY A 42 -7.48 0.74 0.55
CA GLY A 42 -8.85 0.96 1.03
C GLY A 42 -9.38 -0.12 1.98
N ASN A 43 -8.63 -1.21 2.19
CA ASN A 43 -8.98 -2.26 3.14
C ASN A 43 -8.18 -2.20 4.45
N GLY A 44 -7.18 -1.31 4.55
CA GLY A 44 -6.38 -1.13 5.75
C GLY A 44 -6.75 0.15 6.53
N VAL A 45 -5.78 0.66 7.28
CA VAL A 45 -5.97 1.79 8.22
C VAL A 45 -5.29 3.07 7.79
N LEU A 46 -4.54 3.07 6.68
CA LEU A 46 -3.83 4.27 6.25
C LEU A 46 -4.80 5.31 5.65
N PRO A 47 -4.55 6.62 5.86
CA PRO A 47 -5.42 7.67 5.35
C PRO A 47 -5.17 7.91 3.84
N MET A 48 -5.62 6.98 3.01
CA MET A 48 -5.38 6.98 1.56
C MET A 48 -5.78 8.29 0.85
N PRO A 49 -6.95 8.91 1.13
CA PRO A 49 -7.31 10.18 0.50
C PRO A 49 -6.31 11.31 0.78
N GLU A 50 -5.74 11.37 2.00
CA GLU A 50 -4.78 12.39 2.40
C GLU A 50 -3.43 12.16 1.73
N ILE A 51 -2.97 10.90 1.68
CA ILE A 51 -1.75 10.49 0.98
C ILE A 51 -1.85 10.87 -0.51
N VAL A 52 -2.96 10.53 -1.17
CA VAL A 52 -3.20 10.87 -2.58
C VAL A 52 -3.27 12.38 -2.78
N THR A 53 -3.87 13.12 -1.83
CA THR A 53 -3.92 14.59 -1.90
C THR A 53 -2.53 15.20 -1.84
N ILE A 54 -1.65 14.70 -0.97
CA ILE A 54 -0.25 15.13 -0.89
C ILE A 54 0.48 14.84 -2.20
N LEU A 55 0.26 13.66 -2.80
CA LEU A 55 0.88 13.27 -4.07
C LEU A 55 0.38 14.11 -5.26
N LYS A 56 -0.91 14.46 -5.29
CA LYS A 56 -1.47 15.38 -6.30
C LYS A 56 -0.95 16.80 -6.16
N GLY A 57 -0.69 17.26 -4.94
CA GLY A 57 -0.16 18.59 -4.64
C GLY A 57 1.29 18.83 -5.06
N THR A 58 1.96 17.82 -5.65
CA THR A 58 3.37 17.91 -6.08
C THR A 58 3.55 18.61 -7.43
N GLY A 59 2.48 18.77 -8.23
CA GLY A 59 2.55 19.38 -9.57
C GLY A 59 3.29 18.54 -10.61
N ALA A 60 3.79 17.35 -10.23
CA ALA A 60 4.45 16.40 -11.11
C ALA A 60 3.48 15.26 -11.50
N ASP A 61 3.62 14.75 -12.73
CA ASP A 61 2.95 13.53 -13.18
C ASP A 61 3.59 12.30 -12.51
N VAL A 62 3.22 12.06 -11.26
CA VAL A 62 3.70 10.91 -10.48
C VAL A 62 3.03 9.63 -10.96
N TRP A 63 3.83 8.62 -11.31
CA TRP A 63 3.31 7.30 -11.63
C TRP A 63 2.94 6.57 -10.35
N VAL A 64 1.74 5.99 -10.30
CA VAL A 64 1.27 5.20 -9.16
C VAL A 64 1.12 3.75 -9.59
N ASN A 65 1.81 2.86 -8.87
CA ASN A 65 1.60 1.43 -8.93
C ASN A 65 0.78 1.00 -7.71
N VAL A 66 -0.45 0.52 -7.92
CA VAL A 66 -1.24 -0.11 -6.86
C VAL A 66 -0.71 -1.52 -6.67
N GLU A 67 0.09 -1.70 -5.63
CA GLU A 67 0.81 -2.95 -5.42
C GLU A 67 -0.05 -3.88 -4.55
N LEU A 68 -0.49 -4.98 -5.17
CA LEU A 68 -1.20 -6.05 -4.49
C LEU A 68 -0.18 -7.14 -4.17
N ASP A 69 0.38 -7.05 -2.97
CA ASP A 69 1.36 -8.02 -2.49
C ASP A 69 0.81 -9.44 -2.32
N GLY A 70 1.73 -10.35 -2.02
CA GLY A 70 1.44 -11.75 -1.76
C GLY A 70 0.30 -11.92 -0.76
N THR A 71 -0.59 -12.85 -1.07
CA THR A 71 -1.54 -13.38 -0.10
C THR A 71 -1.23 -14.85 0.13
N SER A 72 -1.91 -15.46 1.09
CA SER A 72 -1.86 -16.92 1.27
C SER A 72 -2.17 -17.74 0.01
N ASN A 73 -2.79 -17.13 -1.01
CA ASN A 73 -3.13 -17.74 -2.30
C ASN A 73 -2.47 -17.03 -3.51
N ALA A 74 -1.21 -16.62 -3.39
CA ALA A 74 -0.48 -15.99 -4.50
C ALA A 74 -0.12 -16.97 -5.64
N PRO A 75 -0.16 -16.55 -6.91
CA PRO A 75 -0.63 -15.25 -7.38
C PRO A 75 -2.16 -15.17 -7.44
N ARG A 76 -2.71 -13.98 -7.13
CA ARG A 76 -4.13 -13.68 -7.34
C ARG A 76 -4.49 -13.76 -8.83
N PRO A 77 -5.70 -14.23 -9.21
CA PRO A 77 -6.15 -14.20 -10.59
C PRO A 77 -6.05 -12.80 -11.22
N PRO A 78 -5.53 -12.65 -12.45
CA PRO A 78 -5.25 -11.33 -13.04
C PRO A 78 -6.46 -10.39 -13.12
N ARG A 79 -7.66 -10.93 -13.40
CA ARG A 79 -8.89 -10.12 -13.49
C ARG A 79 -9.33 -9.58 -12.13
N GLU A 80 -9.15 -10.38 -11.08
CA GLU A 80 -9.46 -9.97 -9.71
C GLU A 80 -8.49 -8.89 -9.25
N ALA A 81 -7.19 -9.09 -9.48
CA ALA A 81 -6.17 -8.09 -9.20
C ALA A 81 -6.46 -6.76 -9.91
N ALA A 82 -6.76 -6.79 -11.22
CA ALA A 82 -7.09 -5.58 -11.97
C ALA A 82 -8.37 -4.88 -11.48
N ALA A 83 -9.38 -5.64 -11.04
CA ALA A 83 -10.61 -5.07 -10.50
C ALA A 83 -10.36 -4.36 -9.15
N MET A 84 -9.53 -4.94 -8.29
CA MET A 84 -9.15 -4.34 -7.01
C MET A 84 -8.27 -3.11 -7.14
N SER A 85 -7.39 -3.08 -8.16
CA SER A 85 -6.53 -1.92 -8.44
C SER A 85 -7.25 -0.77 -9.15
N ARG A 86 -8.52 -0.94 -9.53
CA ARG A 86 -9.30 0.07 -10.26
C ARG A 86 -10.11 0.92 -9.28
N SER A 87 -9.60 2.12 -9.00
CA SER A 87 -10.31 3.21 -8.31
C SER A 87 -11.21 3.99 -9.25
#